data_AF-A0AAN8WS86-F1
#
_entry.id   AF-A0AAN8WS86-F1
#
_cell.length_a   1.000
_cell.length_b   1.000
_cell.length_c   1.000
_cell.angle_alpha   90.00
_cell.angle_beta   90.00
_cell.angle_gamma   90.00
#
_symmetry.space_group_name_H-M   'P 1'
#
loop_
_entity.id
_entity.type
_entity.pdbx_description
1 polymer ?
#
loop_
_entity_poly.entity_id
_entity_poly.type
_entity_poly.pdbx_seq_one_letter_code
_entity_poly.pdbx_strand_id
1 'polypeptide(L)'
;NKNKLFNRDRSNMSLKERRSISSAGGSTPRQEKMIVERSNSSATVDTSPRKVLLEQLARVLPVEDVNLPDHVVLVNTGESHGALLAAHLTEHGHRVITTMAPPDVKATISHLVNKIQKL
;
A
#
# COMPACT_ATOMS: atom_id res chain seq x y z
N ASN A 1 53.60 -11.17 -8.09
CA ASN A 1 52.27 -10.59 -8.34
C ASN A 1 51.20 -11.62 -7.94
N LYS A 2 50.59 -11.42 -6.76
CA LYS A 2 49.27 -11.91 -6.30
C LYS A 2 48.95 -13.42 -6.41
N ASN A 3 49.26 -14.15 -5.34
CA ASN A 3 48.74 -15.49 -5.03
C ASN A 3 47.20 -15.44 -4.88
N LYS A 4 46.47 -16.16 -5.74
CA LYS A 4 45.01 -16.36 -5.61
C LYS A 4 44.74 -17.51 -4.65
N LEU A 5 44.42 -17.14 -3.42
CA LEU A 5 43.92 -18.01 -2.36
C LEU A 5 42.41 -18.30 -2.58
N PHE A 6 42.11 -19.59 -2.60
CA PHE A 6 40.88 -20.27 -2.15
C PHE A 6 39.51 -19.60 -2.34
N ASN A 7 38.66 -20.17 -3.21
CA ASN A 7 37.21 -20.14 -3.01
C ASN A 7 36.59 -21.54 -3.15
N ARG A 8 36.66 -22.22 -2.02
CA ARG A 8 35.80 -23.23 -1.39
C ARG A 8 34.49 -23.64 -2.12
N ASP A 9 34.38 -24.96 -2.29
CA ASP A 9 33.22 -25.86 -2.35
C ASP A 9 31.97 -25.56 -3.20
N ARG A 10 31.90 -26.30 -4.31
CA ARG A 10 30.64 -26.80 -4.89
C ARG A 10 30.08 -27.92 -4.00
N SER A 11 29.00 -27.64 -3.29
CA SER A 11 28.13 -28.66 -2.69
C SER A 11 26.70 -28.14 -2.82
N ASN A 12 25.99 -28.49 -3.90
CA ASN A 12 25.02 -29.58 -3.93
C ASN A 12 23.96 -29.44 -2.81
N MET A 13 22.74 -29.04 -3.17
CA MET A 13 21.49 -29.64 -2.71
C MET A 13 20.31 -28.96 -3.42
N SER A 14 19.96 -29.54 -4.57
CA SER A 14 18.59 -29.53 -5.07
C SER A 14 17.80 -30.51 -4.20
N LEU A 15 16.76 -30.07 -3.50
CA LEU A 15 15.80 -30.97 -2.89
C LEU A 15 14.38 -30.55 -3.27
N LYS A 16 13.97 -31.08 -4.42
CA LYS A 16 12.59 -31.28 -4.82
C LYS A 16 12.26 -32.72 -4.50
N GLU A 17 11.80 -33.01 -3.28
CA GLU A 17 11.30 -34.35 -2.91
C GLU A 17 10.18 -34.17 -1.88
N ARG A 18 8.92 -34.15 -2.33
CA ARG A 18 8.00 -35.28 -2.55
C ARG A 18 7.32 -35.70 -1.23
N ARG A 19 6.01 -35.45 -1.17
CA ARG A 19 5.07 -35.93 -0.15
C ARG A 19 5.07 -37.45 -0.10
N SER A 20 5.11 -38.02 1.10
CA SER A 20 4.42 -39.27 1.44
C SER A 20 4.29 -39.43 2.95
N ILE A 21 3.06 -39.19 3.41
CA ILE A 21 2.40 -39.75 4.59
C ILE A 21 2.67 -41.26 4.80
N SER A 22 3.09 -41.67 6.00
CA SER A 22 2.49 -42.79 6.77
C SER A 22 3.14 -42.93 8.16
N SER A 23 2.28 -43.37 9.07
CA SER A 23 2.37 -43.61 10.52
C SER A 23 3.56 -44.42 11.05
N ALA A 24 4.09 -44.04 12.23
CA ALA A 24 4.08 -44.83 13.48
C ALA A 24 5.16 -44.39 14.49
N GLY A 25 4.75 -44.19 15.75
CA GLY A 25 5.59 -44.38 16.94
C GLY A 25 6.46 -43.21 17.43
N GLY A 26 6.29 -42.82 18.70
CA GLY A 26 7.31 -42.07 19.45
C GLY A 26 6.78 -40.90 20.27
N SER A 27 6.63 -41.12 21.57
CA SER A 27 6.21 -40.19 22.61
C SER A 27 7.20 -39.05 22.87
N THR A 28 6.74 -37.78 22.80
CA THR A 28 7.30 -36.64 23.57
C THR A 28 6.22 -35.56 23.78
N PRO A 29 6.06 -34.96 24.98
CA PRO A 29 5.19 -33.83 25.19
C PRO A 29 5.99 -32.54 24.91
N ARG A 30 5.70 -31.86 23.81
CA ARG A 30 6.32 -30.56 23.51
C ARG A 30 5.25 -29.52 23.24
N GLN A 31 5.05 -28.70 24.27
CA GLN A 31 4.71 -27.28 24.24
C GLN A 31 3.72 -26.83 23.16
N GLU A 32 2.52 -26.51 23.64
CA GLU A 32 1.50 -25.72 22.98
C GLU A 32 2.11 -24.41 22.46
N LYS A 33 2.54 -24.41 21.19
CA LYS A 33 2.76 -23.17 20.45
C LYS A 33 1.38 -22.59 20.19
N MET A 34 0.99 -21.57 20.95
CA MET A 34 -0.07 -20.68 20.53
C MET A 34 0.31 -20.12 19.15
N ILE A 35 -0.35 -20.63 18.12
CA ILE A 35 -0.33 -20.04 16.79
C ILE A 35 -1.10 -18.73 16.96
N VAL A 36 -0.36 -17.64 17.16
CA VAL A 36 -0.94 -16.31 17.00
C VAL A 36 -1.28 -16.18 15.53
N GLU A 37 -2.52 -16.54 15.18
CA GLU A 37 -3.09 -16.21 13.89
C GLU A 37 -3.11 -14.69 13.79
N ARG A 38 -2.09 -14.14 13.16
CA ARG A 38 -2.15 -12.78 12.64
C ARG A 38 -3.20 -12.83 11.55
N SER A 39 -4.46 -12.56 11.92
CA SER A 39 -5.54 -12.31 10.99
C SER A 39 -5.14 -11.18 10.07
N ASN A 40 -4.51 -11.52 8.95
CA ASN A 40 -4.41 -10.61 7.83
C ASN A 40 -5.81 -10.59 7.23
N SER A 41 -6.68 -9.74 7.76
CA SER A 41 -7.95 -9.40 7.16
C SER A 41 -7.66 -8.71 5.83
N SER A 42 -7.30 -9.52 4.84
CA SER A 42 -7.22 -9.17 3.44
C SER A 42 -8.64 -9.09 2.92
N ALA A 43 -9.41 -8.11 3.43
CA ALA A 43 -10.49 -7.56 2.64
C ALA A 43 -9.84 -7.15 1.31
N THR A 44 -10.29 -7.72 0.20
CA THR A 44 -9.80 -7.39 -1.13
C THR A 44 -10.15 -5.93 -1.41
N VAL A 45 -9.28 -5.01 -0.97
CA VAL A 45 -9.46 -3.59 -1.21
C VAL A 45 -9.22 -3.38 -2.69
N ASP A 46 -10.28 -3.12 -3.47
CA ASP A 46 -10.09 -2.68 -4.86
C ASP A 46 -9.24 -1.40 -4.82
N THR A 47 -8.02 -1.49 -5.34
CA THR A 47 -7.02 -0.41 -5.39
C THR A 47 -6.94 0.20 -6.79
N SER A 48 -7.99 0.09 -7.61
CA SER A 48 -7.99 0.72 -8.92
C SER A 48 -7.72 2.24 -8.77
N PRO A 49 -6.86 2.83 -9.63
CA PRO A 49 -6.48 4.25 -9.51
C PRO A 49 -7.69 5.19 -9.43
N ARG A 50 -8.74 4.86 -10.20
CA ARG A 50 -10.00 5.61 -10.19
C ARG A 50 -10.71 5.55 -8.85
N LYS A 51 -10.79 4.37 -8.22
CA LYS A 51 -11.44 4.22 -6.92
C LYS A 51 -10.68 4.94 -5.83
N VAL A 52 -9.35 4.83 -5.80
CA VAL A 52 -8.50 5.55 -4.84
C VAL A 52 -8.71 7.05 -4.93
N LEU A 53 -8.76 7.62 -6.14
CA LEU A 53 -9.03 9.04 -6.34
C LEU A 53 -10.42 9.44 -5.83
N LEU A 54 -11.45 8.65 -6.13
CA LEU A 54 -12.81 8.92 -5.65
C LEU A 54 -12.91 8.87 -4.13
N GLU A 55 -12.23 7.94 -3.47
CA GLU A 55 -12.16 7.86 -2.01
C GLU A 55 -11.41 9.06 -1.41
N GLN A 56 -10.36 9.55 -2.06
CA GLN A 56 -9.69 10.79 -1.65
C GLN A 56 -10.62 12.00 -1.79
N LEU A 57 -11.30 12.12 -2.92
CA LEU A 57 -12.27 13.19 -3.17
C LEU A 57 -13.40 13.17 -2.15
N ALA A 58 -13.96 12.00 -1.84
CA ALA A 58 -15.02 11.89 -0.83
C ALA A 58 -14.56 12.28 0.58
N ARG A 59 -13.31 11.97 0.95
CA ARG A 59 -12.74 12.35 2.26
C ARG A 59 -12.40 13.84 2.35
N VAL A 60 -11.91 14.42 1.26
CA VAL A 60 -11.45 15.83 1.23
C VAL A 60 -12.60 16.80 0.94
N LEU A 61 -13.58 16.37 0.14
CA LEU A 61 -14.74 17.14 -0.31
C LEU A 61 -16.03 16.41 0.12
N PRO A 62 -16.41 16.47 1.42
CA PRO A 62 -17.53 15.72 1.99
C PRO A 62 -18.83 15.96 1.23
N VAL A 63 -19.68 14.94 1.09
CA VAL A 63 -20.91 14.99 0.26
C VAL A 63 -21.86 16.12 0.64
N GLU A 64 -21.87 16.55 1.91
CA GLU A 64 -22.70 17.65 2.37
C GLU A 64 -22.19 19.00 1.87
N ASP A 65 -23.08 19.75 1.22
CA ASP A 65 -22.80 21.00 0.50
C ASP A 65 -22.33 22.16 1.40
N VAL A 66 -22.41 22.02 2.73
CA VAL A 66 -22.16 23.12 3.66
C VAL A 66 -20.66 23.27 4.03
N ASN A 67 -19.82 22.27 3.74
CA ASN A 67 -18.49 22.16 4.37
C ASN A 67 -17.34 21.98 3.36
N LEU A 68 -17.35 22.72 2.24
CA LEU A 68 -16.18 22.75 1.35
C LEU A 68 -14.97 23.33 2.09
N PRO A 69 -13.76 22.73 2.01
CA PRO A 69 -12.57 23.33 2.60
C PRO A 69 -12.17 24.62 1.87
N ASP A 70 -11.59 25.57 2.61
CA ASP A 70 -11.07 26.83 2.06
C ASP A 70 -10.04 26.62 0.96
N HIS A 71 -9.27 25.54 1.04
CA HIS A 71 -8.25 25.17 0.08
C HIS A 71 -8.05 23.66 0.01
N VAL A 72 -7.56 23.20 -1.14
CA VAL A 72 -7.11 21.82 -1.38
C VAL A 72 -5.75 21.86 -2.05
N VAL A 73 -4.84 21.00 -1.62
CA VAL A 73 -3.49 20.89 -2.17
C VAL A 73 -3.39 19.65 -3.03
N LEU A 74 -3.09 19.82 -4.32
CA LEU A 74 -2.79 18.70 -5.21
C LEU A 74 -1.28 18.43 -5.19
N VAL A 75 -0.90 17.22 -4.85
CA VAL A 75 0.50 16.80 -4.81
C VAL A 75 0.73 15.69 -5.83
N ASN A 76 1.61 15.93 -6.79
CA ASN A 76 2.03 14.89 -7.73
C ASN A 76 2.98 13.91 -7.02
N THR A 77 2.53 12.69 -6.78
CA THR A 77 3.31 11.61 -6.16
C THR A 77 4.06 10.74 -7.17
N GLY A 78 3.93 11.01 -8.47
CA GLY A 78 4.78 10.41 -9.50
C GLY A 78 6.20 10.98 -9.52
N GLU A 79 6.40 12.15 -8.92
CA GLU A 79 7.70 12.81 -8.80
C GLU A 79 8.47 12.39 -7.55
N SER A 80 9.79 12.56 -7.61
CA SER A 80 10.65 12.37 -6.43
C SER A 80 10.17 13.24 -5.27
N HIS A 81 10.09 12.65 -4.07
CA HIS A 81 9.60 13.28 -2.83
C HIS A 81 8.11 13.65 -2.79
N GLY A 82 7.33 13.45 -3.85
CA GLY A 82 5.90 13.81 -3.86
C GLY A 82 5.10 13.08 -2.77
N ALA A 83 5.35 11.78 -2.58
CA ALA A 83 4.71 11.01 -1.51
C ALA A 83 5.09 11.50 -0.10
N LEU A 84 6.36 11.86 0.10
CA LEU A 84 6.84 12.40 1.38
C LEU A 84 6.21 13.77 1.68
N LEU A 85 6.13 14.65 0.68
CA LEU A 85 5.48 15.94 0.80
C LEU A 85 3.99 15.79 1.11
N ALA A 86 3.29 14.88 0.43
CA ALA A 86 1.88 14.60 0.68
C ALA A 86 1.64 14.13 2.13
N ALA A 87 2.50 13.24 2.64
CA ALA A 87 2.44 12.79 4.02
C ALA A 87 2.66 13.94 5.02
N HIS A 88 3.71 14.74 4.82
CA HIS A 88 4.01 15.89 5.67
C HIS A 88 2.85 16.90 5.68
N LEU A 89 2.34 17.29 4.51
CA LEU A 89 1.20 18.21 4.42
C LEU A 89 -0.06 17.67 5.11
N THR A 90 -0.33 16.36 4.98
CA THR A 90 -1.46 15.72 5.65
C THR A 90 -1.29 15.74 7.18
N GLU A 91 -0.09 15.48 7.69
CA GLU A 91 0.25 15.54 9.12
C GLU A 91 0.05 16.94 9.71
N HIS A 92 0.33 17.99 8.93
CA HIS A 92 0.08 19.39 9.29
C HIS A 92 -1.38 19.83 9.06
N GLY A 93 -2.29 18.91 8.77
CA GLY A 93 -3.73 19.18 8.66
C GLY A 93 -4.19 19.76 7.32
N HIS A 94 -3.33 19.77 6.30
CA HIS A 94 -3.73 20.21 4.96
C HIS A 94 -4.63 19.18 4.26
N ARG A 95 -5.54 19.69 3.44
CA ARG A 95 -6.45 18.90 2.62
C ARG A 95 -5.74 18.47 1.33
N VAL A 96 -5.04 17.34 1.38
CA VAL A 96 -4.20 16.86 0.28
C VAL A 96 -4.94 15.85 -0.61
N ILE A 97 -4.82 16.00 -1.92
CA ILE A 97 -5.18 14.99 -2.93
C ILE A 97 -3.91 14.61 -3.68
N THR A 98 -3.61 13.32 -3.75
CA THR A 98 -2.43 12.83 -4.47
C THR A 98 -2.78 12.53 -5.92
N THR A 99 -1.96 13.02 -6.84
CA THR A 99 -2.10 12.78 -8.28
C THR A 99 -0.87 12.06 -8.80
N MET A 100 -0.98 11.34 -9.91
CA MET A 100 0.18 10.74 -10.59
C MET A 100 0.29 11.17 -12.05
N ALA A 101 -0.83 11.57 -12.67
CA ALA A 101 -0.85 11.96 -14.07
C ALA A 101 -1.89 13.08 -14.33
N PRO A 102 -1.82 13.76 -15.50
CA PRO A 102 -2.77 14.79 -15.88
C PRO A 102 -4.26 14.38 -15.80
N PRO A 103 -4.66 13.12 -16.08
CA PRO A 103 -6.05 12.69 -15.88
C PRO A 103 -6.56 12.83 -14.44
N ASP A 104 -5.72 12.60 -13.44
CA ASP A 104 -6.09 12.70 -12.02
C ASP A 104 -6.37 14.15 -11.64
N VAL A 105 -5.53 15.06 -12.14
CA VAL A 105 -5.70 16.51 -11.97
C VAL A 105 -7.00 16.96 -12.60
N LYS A 106 -7.26 16.56 -13.86
CA LYS A 106 -8.51 16.89 -14.56
C LYS A 106 -9.73 16.38 -13.81
N ALA A 107 -9.72 15.11 -13.39
CA ALA A 107 -10.82 14.52 -12.65
C ALA A 107 -11.08 15.23 -11.31
N THR A 108 -10.02 15.59 -10.58
CA THR A 108 -10.11 16.35 -9.33
C THR A 108 -10.73 17.73 -9.54
N ILE A 109 -10.26 18.48 -10.54
CA ILE A 109 -10.76 19.82 -10.86
C ILE A 109 -12.22 19.74 -11.33
N SER A 110 -12.56 18.82 -12.23
CA SER A 110 -13.94 18.63 -12.69
C SER A 110 -14.86 18.28 -11.53
N HIS A 111 -14.42 17.45 -10.60
CA HIS A 111 -15.20 17.11 -9.41
C HIS A 111 -15.43 18.33 -8.51
N LEU A 112 -14.38 19.13 -8.28
CA LEU A 112 -14.46 20.36 -7.50
C LEU A 112 -15.40 21.39 -8.13
N VAL A 113 -15.27 21.63 -9.44
CA VAL A 113 -16.14 22.57 -10.19
C VAL A 113 -17.59 22.12 -10.11
N ASN A 114 -17.87 20.85 -10.37
CA ASN A 114 -19.22 20.30 -10.29
C ASN A 114 -19.81 20.43 -8.87
N LYS A 115 -18.97 20.31 -7.85
CA LYS A 115 -19.39 20.47 -6.46
C LYS A 115 -19.76 21.92 -6.17
N ILE A 116 -18.87 22.86 -6.50
CA ILE A 116 -19.09 24.30 -6.32
C ILE A 116 -20.34 24.79 -7.08
N GLN A 117 -20.58 24.30 -8.29
CA GLN A 117 -21.74 24.68 -9.10
C GLN A 117 -23.07 24.13 -8.58
N LYS A 118 -23.03 23.11 -7.71
CA LYS A 118 -24.21 22.48 -7.11
C LYS A 118 -24.52 23.00 -5.70
N LEU A 119 -23.58 23.74 -5.10
CA LEU A 119 -23.82 24.55 -3.89
C LEU A 119 -24.90 25.60 -4.18
#